data_AF-A0A951S8N1-F1
#
_entry.id   AF-A0A951S8N1-F1
#
_cell.length_a   1.000
_cell.length_b   1.000
_cell.length_c   1.000
_cell.angle_alpha   90.00
_cell.angle_beta   90.00
_cell.angle_gamma   90.00
#
_symmetry.space_group_name_H-M   'P 1'
#
loop_
_entity.id
_entity.type
_entity.pdbx_description
1 polymer ?
#
loop_
_entity_poly.entity_id
_entity_poly.type
_entity_poly.pdbx_seq_one_letter_code
_entity_poly.pdbx_strand_id
1 'polypeptide(L)'
;MRYKNETTINQIAELKYGKSLPERERKEGNVPVYGSGGITGYHNQSLIKKGIIVGRKGTVGSVRFSEVPFFPIDTVFYVDTVKGKNDLKFFYYFLQSIGLENYDSDAAVPGLNRNLVHKLSAIIPEPKTQQRIASILSAYDDLIEVNNQRIKLLEQTARELYKEWFVRMRFPGYKQAKFKKGVPEGWTTIAISDVVDFKMGQSPKSEFYNEEGIGLPFHQGVGNYGLRFPVHKVFCSVNGRTANEGDVLFSV
;
A
#
# COMPACT_ATOMS: atom_id res chain seq x y z
N MET A 1 -0.82 7.82 40.01
CA MET A 1 -1.00 6.35 39.96
C MET A 1 0.12 5.76 39.12
N ARG A 2 1.06 4.99 39.71
CA ARG A 2 2.05 4.22 38.93
C ARG A 2 1.38 2.94 38.45
N TYR A 3 1.24 2.76 37.13
CA TYR A 3 0.75 1.51 36.56
C TYR A 3 1.76 0.40 36.90
N LYS A 4 1.27 -0.74 37.39
CA LYS A 4 2.13 -1.82 37.94
C LYS A 4 3.07 -2.50 36.92
N ASN A 5 3.00 -2.17 35.62
CA ASN A 5 3.73 -2.84 34.54
C ASN A 5 4.33 -1.85 33.53
N GLU A 6 5.02 -0.79 33.97
CA GLU A 6 5.82 0.03 33.07
C GLU A 6 7.10 -0.74 32.71
N THR A 7 7.27 -1.07 31.42
CA THR A 7 8.45 -1.75 30.87
C THR A 7 8.99 -0.95 29.69
N THR A 8 10.13 -1.34 29.12
CA THR A 8 10.63 -0.72 27.88
C THR A 8 10.59 -1.71 26.72
N ILE A 9 10.58 -1.20 25.49
CA ILE A 9 10.58 -2.05 24.29
C ILE A 9 11.72 -3.08 24.31
N ASN A 10 12.94 -2.70 24.71
CA ASN A 10 14.08 -3.64 24.79
C ASN A 10 13.91 -4.75 25.84
N GLN A 11 13.13 -4.51 26.89
CA GLN A 11 12.79 -5.55 27.87
C GLN A 11 11.78 -6.56 27.30
N ILE A 12 11.01 -6.18 26.27
CA ILE A 12 10.06 -7.06 25.57
C ILE A 12 10.73 -7.76 24.39
N ALA A 13 11.46 -7.03 23.54
CA ALA A 13 12.00 -7.57 22.31
C ALA A 13 13.25 -6.81 21.84
N GLU A 14 14.16 -7.51 21.17
CA GLU A 14 15.29 -6.89 20.51
C GLU A 14 14.96 -6.64 19.03
N LEU A 15 15.24 -5.42 18.56
CA LEU A 15 15.22 -5.10 17.13
C LEU A 15 16.58 -5.52 16.54
N LYS A 16 16.60 -6.66 15.86
CA LYS A 16 17.78 -7.24 15.23
C LYS A 16 17.99 -6.63 13.84
N TYR A 17 19.24 -6.45 13.43
CA TYR A 17 19.55 -5.95 12.08
C TYR A 17 19.31 -7.03 11.03
N GLY A 18 18.66 -6.67 9.92
CA GLY A 18 18.68 -7.49 8.71
C GLY A 18 20.09 -7.66 8.14
N LYS A 19 20.25 -8.57 7.19
CA LYS A 19 21.55 -8.93 6.59
C LYS A 19 21.64 -8.47 5.14
N SER A 20 22.81 -8.06 4.69
CA SER A 20 23.00 -7.69 3.29
C SER A 20 22.68 -8.89 2.38
N LEU A 21 21.85 -8.64 1.36
CA LEU A 21 21.55 -9.59 0.29
C LEU A 21 21.23 -8.81 -1.01
N PRO A 22 22.27 -8.28 -1.68
CA PRO A 22 22.14 -7.55 -2.94
C PRO A 22 21.44 -8.39 -4.01
N GLU A 23 20.74 -7.74 -4.94
CA GLU A 23 19.96 -8.44 -5.98
C GLU A 23 20.80 -9.42 -6.80
N ARG A 24 22.03 -9.06 -7.15
CA ARG A 24 23.00 -9.92 -7.86
C ARG A 24 23.39 -11.21 -7.13
N GLU A 25 23.16 -11.29 -5.82
CA GLU A 25 23.46 -12.47 -4.99
C GLU A 25 22.21 -13.34 -4.73
N ARG A 26 21.03 -12.86 -5.13
CA ARG A 26 19.77 -13.59 -4.96
C ARG A 26 19.68 -14.71 -5.98
N LYS A 27 19.51 -15.92 -5.45
CA LYS A 27 19.17 -17.12 -6.21
C LYS A 27 17.66 -17.28 -6.32
N GLU A 28 17.20 -17.79 -7.45
CA GLU A 28 15.79 -18.08 -7.74
C GLU A 28 15.16 -18.95 -6.64
N GLY A 29 14.00 -18.53 -6.14
CA GLY A 29 13.26 -19.21 -5.10
C GLY A 29 12.03 -18.41 -4.67
N ASN A 30 11.31 -18.91 -3.68
CA ASN A 30 10.01 -18.37 -3.25
C ASN A 30 10.05 -17.68 -1.87
N VAL A 31 11.23 -17.51 -1.27
CA VAL A 31 11.35 -16.83 0.03
C VAL A 31 11.32 -15.32 -0.20
N PRO A 32 10.35 -14.58 0.34
CA PRO A 32 10.30 -13.13 0.19
C PRO A 32 11.50 -12.45 0.87
N VAL A 33 12.10 -11.51 0.16
CA VAL A 33 13.16 -10.62 0.65
C VAL A 33 12.53 -9.29 1.02
N TYR A 34 12.63 -8.88 2.28
CA TYR A 34 12.01 -7.66 2.79
C TYR A 34 13.03 -6.54 2.97
N GLY A 35 12.73 -5.39 2.39
CA GLY A 35 13.31 -4.08 2.68
C GLY A 35 12.25 -3.15 3.29
N SER A 36 12.59 -1.87 3.50
CA SER A 36 11.68 -0.93 4.20
C SER A 36 10.38 -0.69 3.43
N GLY A 37 10.42 -0.74 2.11
CA GLY A 37 9.24 -0.61 1.25
C GLY A 37 8.33 -1.85 1.21
N GLY A 38 8.74 -2.97 1.82
CA GLY A 38 8.06 -4.26 1.70
C GLY A 38 8.91 -5.28 0.95
N ILE A 39 8.26 -6.17 0.19
CA ILE A 39 8.94 -7.22 -0.58
C ILE A 39 9.71 -6.56 -1.74
N THR A 40 11.02 -6.79 -1.81
CA THR A 40 11.91 -6.23 -2.85
C THR A 40 12.36 -7.29 -3.86
N GLY A 41 11.83 -8.50 -3.79
CA GLY A 41 12.24 -9.66 -4.57
C GLY A 41 12.18 -10.94 -3.76
N TYR A 42 12.74 -12.01 -4.32
CA TYR A 42 12.71 -13.35 -3.72
C TYR A 42 14.10 -13.97 -3.69
N HIS A 43 14.28 -14.95 -2.80
CA HIS A 43 15.48 -15.74 -2.64
C HIS A 43 15.13 -17.21 -2.39
N ASN A 44 16.12 -18.10 -2.43
CA ASN A 44 15.93 -19.52 -2.13
C ASN A 44 16.13 -19.87 -0.64
N GLN A 45 16.65 -18.95 0.15
CA GLN A 45 16.92 -19.15 1.58
C GLN A 45 16.31 -18.05 2.43
N SER A 46 15.69 -18.46 3.55
CA SER A 46 15.19 -17.56 4.58
C SER A 46 16.22 -17.37 5.68
N LEU A 47 16.27 -16.17 6.24
CA LEU A 47 16.98 -15.93 7.50
C LEU A 47 16.08 -16.22 8.70
N ILE A 48 14.78 -15.92 8.57
CA ILE A 48 13.80 -15.94 9.66
C ILE A 48 12.58 -16.75 9.23
N LYS A 49 11.96 -17.49 10.15
CA LYS A 49 10.78 -18.33 9.86
C LYS A 49 9.45 -17.57 9.88
N LYS A 50 9.34 -16.60 10.79
CA LYS A 50 8.20 -15.70 10.96
C LYS A 50 8.61 -14.56 11.87
N GLY A 51 7.95 -13.41 11.78
CA GLY A 51 8.32 -12.28 12.62
C GLY A 51 7.84 -10.94 12.10
N ILE A 52 8.24 -9.91 12.83
CA ILE A 52 7.95 -8.51 12.56
C ILE A 52 9.11 -7.93 11.77
N ILE A 53 8.80 -7.12 10.77
CA ILE A 53 9.74 -6.35 9.98
C ILE A 53 9.48 -4.87 10.26
N VAL A 54 10.53 -4.13 10.60
CA VAL A 54 10.47 -2.69 10.89
C VAL A 54 11.37 -1.93 9.93
N GLY A 55 10.82 -0.97 9.19
CA GLY A 55 11.54 -0.10 8.27
C GLY A 55 12.59 0.74 8.98
N ARG A 56 13.87 0.59 8.60
CA ARG A 56 14.99 1.33 9.19
C ARG A 56 15.49 2.44 8.28
N LYS A 57 15.61 2.23 6.96
CA LYS A 57 16.09 3.26 6.00
C LYS A 57 15.19 3.32 4.77
N GLY A 58 14.82 4.52 4.31
CA GLY A 58 13.83 4.70 3.23
C GLY A 58 12.44 4.89 3.81
N THR A 59 11.59 3.87 3.77
CA THR A 59 10.26 3.89 4.45
C THR A 59 10.41 3.62 5.95
N VAL A 60 10.97 4.60 6.65
CA VAL A 60 11.24 4.57 8.10
C VAL A 60 9.95 4.31 8.90
N GLY A 61 10.05 3.49 9.94
CA GLY A 61 8.94 3.26 10.89
C GLY A 61 7.86 2.28 10.40
N SER A 62 7.85 1.90 9.12
CA SER A 62 6.87 0.93 8.61
C SER A 62 6.97 -0.42 9.34
N VAL A 63 5.84 -0.94 9.82
CA VAL A 63 5.78 -2.22 10.56
C VAL A 63 4.97 -3.23 9.77
N ARG A 64 5.55 -4.40 9.50
CA ARG A 64 4.91 -5.51 8.79
C ARG A 64 5.06 -6.80 9.57
N PHE A 65 4.13 -7.72 9.38
CA PHE A 65 4.23 -9.08 9.90
C PHE A 65 4.40 -10.06 8.75
N SER A 66 5.25 -11.07 8.92
CA SER A 66 5.34 -12.19 8.00
C SER A 66 5.04 -13.50 8.74
N GLU A 67 3.99 -14.18 8.30
CA GLU A 67 3.61 -15.53 8.76
C GLU A 67 4.45 -16.64 8.09
N VAL A 68 5.19 -16.29 7.03
CA VAL A 68 6.01 -17.22 6.24
C VAL A 68 7.49 -16.96 6.43
N PRO A 69 8.37 -17.94 6.13
CA PRO A 69 9.81 -17.71 6.17
C PRO A 69 10.24 -16.59 5.22
N PHE A 70 11.14 -15.72 5.66
CA PHE A 70 11.56 -14.54 4.93
C PHE A 70 13.03 -14.15 5.18
N PHE A 71 13.55 -13.23 4.36
CA PHE A 71 14.89 -12.68 4.50
C PHE A 71 14.82 -11.14 4.67
N PRO A 72 15.06 -10.60 5.88
CA PRO A 72 15.15 -9.16 6.10
C PRO A 72 16.52 -8.61 5.69
N ILE A 73 16.55 -7.59 4.84
CA ILE A 73 17.81 -6.95 4.40
C ILE A 73 18.25 -5.82 5.34
N ASP A 74 19.44 -5.29 5.11
CA ASP A 74 20.11 -4.27 5.94
C ASP A 74 19.32 -2.95 6.11
N THR A 75 18.34 -2.69 5.23
CA THR A 75 17.43 -1.54 5.33
C THR A 75 16.34 -1.71 6.39
N VAL A 76 16.18 -2.89 7.00
CA VAL A 76 15.14 -3.16 8.01
C VAL A 76 15.74 -3.69 9.32
N PHE A 77 14.99 -3.49 10.40
CA PHE A 77 15.09 -4.33 11.60
C PHE A 77 14.08 -5.47 11.52
N TYR A 78 14.29 -6.52 12.31
CA TYR A 78 13.30 -7.56 12.52
C TYR A 78 13.20 -7.98 13.98
N VAL A 79 12.06 -8.58 14.33
CA VAL A 79 11.77 -9.22 15.62
C VAL A 79 11.15 -10.58 15.35
N ASP A 80 11.86 -11.65 15.69
CA ASP A 80 11.44 -13.05 15.56
C ASP A 80 11.04 -13.67 16.91
N THR A 81 11.43 -13.03 18.01
CA THR A 81 11.18 -13.50 19.38
C THR A 81 10.85 -12.35 20.31
N VAL A 82 9.86 -12.54 21.19
CA VAL A 82 9.56 -11.67 22.33
C VAL A 82 9.92 -12.40 23.63
N LYS A 83 10.36 -11.66 24.64
CA LYS A 83 10.79 -12.15 25.94
C LYS A 83 9.58 -12.45 26.83
N GLY A 84 9.76 -13.38 27.77
CA GLY A 84 8.72 -13.76 28.73
C GLY A 84 7.56 -14.51 28.08
N LYS A 85 6.34 -14.28 28.58
CA LYS A 85 5.10 -14.88 28.05
C LYS A 85 4.35 -13.92 27.10
N ASN A 86 5.05 -12.94 26.53
CA ASN A 86 4.45 -11.97 25.64
C ASN A 86 4.09 -12.61 24.29
N ASP A 87 3.10 -12.05 23.62
CA ASP A 87 2.65 -12.50 22.32
C ASP A 87 3.27 -11.67 21.18
N LEU A 88 3.86 -12.35 20.19
CA LEU A 88 4.57 -11.70 19.08
C LEU A 88 3.63 -10.93 18.16
N LYS A 89 2.40 -11.42 17.95
CA LYS A 89 1.41 -10.79 17.07
C LYS A 89 0.79 -9.57 17.76
N PHE A 90 0.54 -9.64 19.07
CA PHE A 90 0.21 -8.47 19.89
C PHE A 90 1.31 -7.40 19.80
N PHE A 91 2.57 -7.81 19.95
CA PHE A 91 3.70 -6.87 19.89
C PHE A 91 3.82 -6.19 18.52
N TYR A 92 3.46 -6.89 17.43
CA TYR A 92 3.32 -6.29 16.10
C TYR A 92 2.29 -5.15 16.07
N TYR A 93 1.06 -5.39 16.55
CA TYR A 93 0.04 -4.34 16.61
C TYR A 93 0.44 -3.20 17.55
N PHE A 94 1.10 -3.52 18.67
CA PHE A 94 1.64 -2.51 19.58
C PHE A 94 2.66 -1.60 18.87
N LEU A 95 3.61 -2.16 18.12
CA LEU A 95 4.58 -1.37 17.37
C LEU A 95 3.91 -0.49 16.30
N GLN A 96 2.83 -0.96 15.67
CA GLN A 96 2.04 -0.14 14.74
C GLN A 96 1.37 1.06 15.43
N SER A 97 0.95 0.92 16.68
CA SER A 97 0.30 2.02 17.42
C SER A 97 1.25 3.12 17.92
N ILE A 98 2.57 2.88 17.91
CA ILE A 98 3.56 3.82 18.46
C ILE A 98 3.87 4.97 17.48
N GLY A 99 3.64 4.78 16.18
CA GLY A 99 4.05 5.75 15.16
C GLY A 99 5.58 5.87 15.07
N LEU A 100 6.25 4.76 14.75
CA LEU A 100 7.71 4.65 14.76
C LEU A 100 8.41 5.64 13.80
N GLU A 101 7.70 6.13 12.78
CA GLU A 101 8.16 7.16 11.85
C GLU A 101 8.60 8.46 12.53
N ASN A 102 8.12 8.73 13.75
CA ASN A 102 8.48 9.93 14.52
C ASN A 102 9.80 9.79 15.30
N TYR A 103 10.47 8.63 15.24
CA TYR A 103 11.70 8.33 15.99
C TYR A 103 12.93 8.21 15.06
N ASP A 104 12.96 9.06 14.04
CA ASP A 104 14.10 9.22 13.16
C ASP A 104 15.33 9.77 13.92
N SER A 105 16.53 9.46 13.43
CA SER A 105 17.73 10.22 13.78
C SER A 105 17.74 11.57 13.06
N ASP A 106 18.12 12.65 13.75
CA ASP A 106 18.42 13.99 13.19
C ASP A 106 19.61 14.01 12.17
N ALA A 107 19.93 12.87 11.56
CA ALA A 107 20.97 12.75 10.55
C ALA A 107 20.42 13.15 9.17
N ALA A 108 21.31 13.66 8.30
CA ALA A 108 21.00 14.01 6.91
C ALA A 108 20.43 12.84 6.05
N VAL A 109 20.46 11.60 6.58
CA VAL A 109 19.80 10.43 6.00
C VAL A 109 18.75 9.93 7.00
N PRO A 110 17.44 10.02 6.67
CA PRO A 110 16.39 9.55 7.55
C PRO A 110 16.52 8.04 7.80
N GLY A 111 16.61 7.66 9.07
CA GLY A 111 16.63 6.28 9.54
C GLY A 111 16.19 6.09 10.99
N LEU A 112 15.43 5.01 11.22
CA LEU A 112 14.89 4.69 12.55
C LEU A 112 16.02 4.48 13.56
N ASN A 113 16.03 5.28 14.63
CA ASN A 113 17.02 5.13 15.68
C ASN A 113 16.62 4.01 16.65
N ARG A 114 17.23 2.84 16.48
CA ARG A 114 16.99 1.66 17.32
C ARG A 114 17.08 1.95 18.82
N ASN A 115 18.06 2.74 19.24
CA ASN A 115 18.31 3.00 20.66
C ASN A 115 17.22 3.90 21.27
N LEU A 116 16.63 4.80 20.48
CA LEU A 116 15.47 5.58 20.90
C LEU A 116 14.25 4.66 21.05
N VAL A 117 13.96 3.85 20.04
CA VAL A 117 12.86 2.88 20.07
C VAL A 117 12.99 1.93 21.26
N HIS A 118 14.18 1.41 21.53
CA HIS A 118 14.46 0.52 22.66
C HIS A 118 14.16 1.12 24.04
N LYS A 119 14.21 2.45 24.17
CA LYS A 119 13.98 3.18 25.42
C LYS A 119 12.53 3.59 25.63
N LEU A 120 11.66 3.44 24.62
CA LEU A 120 10.25 3.80 24.75
C LEU A 120 9.58 2.97 25.85
N SER A 121 8.85 3.66 26.73
CA SER A 121 8.01 3.03 27.73
C SER A 121 6.84 2.31 27.04
N ALA A 122 6.54 1.12 27.53
CA ALA A 122 5.44 0.29 27.08
C ALA A 122 4.61 -0.14 28.29
N ILE A 123 3.29 -0.03 28.15
CA ILE A 123 2.33 -0.60 29.09
C ILE A 123 1.70 -1.78 28.37
N ILE A 124 2.08 -2.98 28.79
CA ILE A 124 1.58 -4.22 28.18
C ILE A 124 0.64 -4.95 29.13
N PRO A 125 -0.51 -5.45 28.64
CA PRO A 125 -1.42 -6.22 29.46
C PRO A 125 -0.87 -7.63 29.70
N GLU A 126 -1.54 -8.41 30.55
CA GLU A 126 -1.17 -9.80 30.79
C GLU A 126 -1.30 -10.68 29.51
N PRO A 127 -0.56 -11.81 29.42
CA PRO A 127 -0.50 -12.63 28.21
C PRO A 127 -1.85 -13.05 27.62
N LYS A 128 -2.83 -13.41 28.47
CA LYS A 128 -4.18 -13.78 28.00
C LYS A 128 -4.88 -12.63 27.28
N THR A 129 -4.72 -11.42 27.79
CA THR A 129 -5.28 -10.21 27.19
C THR A 129 -4.54 -9.86 25.90
N GLN A 130 -3.22 -10.02 25.85
CA GLN A 130 -2.44 -9.84 24.62
C GLN A 130 -2.94 -10.78 23.51
N GLN A 131 -3.10 -12.07 23.81
CA GLN A 131 -3.59 -13.08 22.85
C GLN A 131 -5.00 -12.75 22.36
N ARG A 132 -5.90 -12.29 23.24
CA ARG A 132 -7.25 -11.88 22.87
C ARG A 132 -7.24 -10.68 21.93
N ILE A 133 -6.43 -9.66 22.22
CA ILE A 133 -6.28 -8.48 21.36
C ILE A 133 -5.73 -8.90 19.99
N ALA A 134 -4.64 -9.67 19.98
CA ALA A 134 -4.02 -10.16 18.74
C ALA A 134 -5.02 -10.97 17.90
N SER A 135 -5.77 -11.89 18.51
CA SER A 135 -6.77 -12.72 17.81
C SER A 135 -7.87 -11.88 17.17
N ILE A 136 -8.38 -10.85 17.86
CA ILE A 136 -9.41 -9.98 17.31
C ILE A 136 -8.87 -9.17 16.13
N LEU A 137 -7.70 -8.54 16.29
CA LEU A 137 -7.10 -7.71 15.24
C LEU A 137 -6.69 -8.55 14.02
N SER A 138 -6.13 -9.75 14.22
CA SER A 138 -5.78 -10.65 13.13
C SER A 138 -7.01 -11.14 12.36
N ALA A 139 -8.13 -11.39 13.02
CA ALA A 139 -9.36 -11.72 12.32
C ALA A 139 -9.83 -10.58 11.39
N TYR A 140 -9.64 -9.32 11.78
CA TYR A 140 -9.93 -8.19 10.89
C TYR A 140 -8.93 -8.09 9.73
N ASP A 141 -7.64 -8.28 9.99
CA ASP A 141 -6.62 -8.30 8.93
C ASP A 141 -6.93 -9.39 7.88
N ASP A 142 -7.29 -10.59 8.32
CA ASP A 142 -7.67 -11.70 7.44
C ASP A 142 -8.89 -11.35 6.59
N LEU A 143 -9.90 -10.71 7.18
CA LEU A 143 -11.10 -10.25 6.46
C LEU A 143 -10.77 -9.17 5.43
N ILE A 144 -9.89 -8.22 5.77
CA ILE A 144 -9.42 -7.17 4.86
C ILE A 144 -8.66 -7.80 3.69
N GLU A 145 -7.76 -8.74 3.95
CA GLU A 145 -6.99 -9.42 2.92
C GLU A 145 -7.91 -10.18 1.95
N VAL A 146 -8.85 -10.98 2.47
CA VAL A 146 -9.81 -11.72 1.65
C VAL A 146 -10.68 -10.77 0.80
N ASN A 147 -11.13 -9.65 1.37
CA ASN A 147 -11.93 -8.68 0.62
C ASN A 147 -11.11 -7.98 -0.49
N ASN A 148 -9.85 -7.62 -0.23
CA ASN A 148 -8.97 -7.05 -1.25
C ASN A 148 -8.70 -8.04 -2.39
N GLN A 149 -8.51 -9.32 -2.09
CA GLN A 149 -8.37 -10.36 -3.11
C GLN A 149 -9.65 -10.50 -3.96
N ARG A 150 -10.83 -10.46 -3.34
CA ARG A 150 -12.12 -10.47 -4.05
C ARG A 150 -12.28 -9.26 -4.97
N ILE A 151 -11.96 -8.06 -4.49
CA ILE A 151 -12.02 -6.83 -5.30
C ILE A 151 -11.13 -6.99 -6.54
N LYS A 152 -9.88 -7.41 -6.37
CA LYS A 152 -8.94 -7.63 -7.48
C LYS A 152 -9.46 -8.65 -8.50
N LEU A 153 -10.05 -9.75 -8.03
CA LEU A 153 -10.62 -10.79 -8.91
C LEU A 153 -11.83 -10.26 -9.69
N LEU A 154 -12.71 -9.50 -9.03
CA LEU A 154 -13.88 -8.89 -9.67
C LEU A 154 -13.46 -7.88 -10.73
N GLU A 155 -12.46 -7.03 -10.44
CA GLU A 155 -11.89 -6.10 -11.42
C GLU A 155 -11.30 -6.82 -12.63
N GLN A 156 -10.54 -7.90 -12.41
CA GLN A 156 -9.98 -8.71 -13.48
C GLN A 156 -11.08 -9.37 -14.33
N THR A 157 -12.12 -9.89 -13.68
CA THR A 157 -13.27 -10.51 -14.36
C THR A 157 -14.03 -9.49 -15.19
N ALA A 158 -14.30 -8.30 -14.65
CA ALA A 158 -14.97 -7.23 -15.38
C ALA A 158 -14.16 -6.79 -16.61
N ARG A 159 -12.84 -6.63 -16.46
CA ARG A 159 -11.94 -6.31 -17.57
C ARG A 159 -11.94 -7.38 -18.65
N GLU A 160 -11.91 -8.65 -18.26
CA GLU A 160 -11.90 -9.76 -19.23
C GLU A 160 -13.26 -9.89 -19.93
N LEU A 161 -14.36 -9.70 -19.21
CA LEU A 161 -15.70 -9.65 -19.80
C LEU A 161 -15.80 -8.54 -20.85
N TYR A 162 -15.29 -7.34 -20.54
CA TYR A 162 -15.26 -6.24 -21.49
C TYR A 162 -14.44 -6.59 -22.74
N LYS A 163 -13.27 -7.22 -22.58
CA LYS A 163 -12.45 -7.67 -23.72
C LYS A 163 -13.17 -8.74 -24.55
N GLU A 164 -13.81 -9.71 -23.91
CA GLU A 164 -14.60 -10.73 -24.61
C GLU A 164 -15.71 -10.06 -25.42
N TRP A 165 -16.45 -9.12 -24.85
CA TRP A 165 -17.61 -8.52 -25.50
C TRP A 165 -17.24 -7.53 -26.61
N PHE A 166 -16.29 -6.62 -26.35
CA PHE A 166 -16.09 -5.44 -27.20
C PHE A 166 -14.78 -5.45 -27.99
N VAL A 167 -13.86 -6.37 -27.68
CA VAL A 167 -12.60 -6.53 -28.44
C VAL A 167 -12.63 -7.82 -29.25
N ARG A 168 -13.02 -8.93 -28.62
CA ARG A 168 -13.07 -10.26 -29.25
C ARG A 168 -14.44 -10.58 -29.84
N MET A 169 -15.47 -9.78 -29.52
CA MET A 169 -16.87 -9.95 -29.95
C MET A 169 -17.45 -11.34 -29.64
N ARG A 170 -17.09 -11.89 -28.48
CA ARG A 170 -17.52 -13.19 -27.92
C ARG A 170 -18.53 -13.04 -26.78
N PHE A 171 -19.48 -12.14 -26.94
CA PHE A 171 -20.60 -11.97 -26.00
C PHE A 171 -21.54 -13.20 -26.02
N PRO A 172 -22.36 -13.44 -24.99
CA PRO A 172 -23.32 -14.54 -24.99
C PRO A 172 -24.19 -14.57 -26.24
N GLY A 173 -24.20 -15.69 -26.97
CA GLY A 173 -24.93 -15.83 -28.24
C GLY A 173 -24.17 -15.38 -29.50
N TYR A 174 -22.90 -14.95 -29.39
CA TYR A 174 -22.12 -14.48 -30.55
C TYR A 174 -21.99 -15.52 -31.68
N LYS A 175 -22.05 -16.81 -31.38
CA LYS A 175 -21.98 -17.88 -32.39
C LYS A 175 -23.16 -17.86 -33.37
N GLN A 176 -24.30 -17.33 -32.93
CA GLN A 176 -25.50 -17.15 -33.76
C GLN A 176 -25.65 -15.72 -34.29
N ALA A 177 -24.83 -14.79 -33.77
CA ALA A 177 -24.86 -13.40 -34.20
C ALA A 177 -24.31 -13.26 -35.62
N LYS A 178 -24.95 -12.40 -36.41
CA LYS A 178 -24.45 -12.00 -37.72
C LYS A 178 -23.46 -10.86 -37.55
N PHE A 179 -22.42 -10.85 -38.37
CA PHE A 179 -21.37 -9.83 -38.33
C PHE A 179 -21.30 -9.12 -39.68
N LYS A 180 -21.09 -7.80 -39.63
CA LYS A 180 -20.88 -6.95 -40.81
C LYS A 180 -19.65 -6.08 -40.56
N LYS A 181 -18.65 -6.18 -41.44
CA LYS A 181 -17.36 -5.47 -41.31
C LYS A 181 -16.65 -5.67 -39.94
N GLY A 182 -16.74 -6.87 -39.37
CA GLY A 182 -16.03 -7.22 -38.13
C GLY A 182 -16.74 -6.84 -36.83
N VAL A 183 -17.91 -6.20 -36.89
CA VAL A 183 -18.77 -5.90 -35.73
C VAL A 183 -20.14 -6.57 -35.88
N PRO A 184 -20.90 -6.77 -34.79
CA PRO A 184 -22.24 -7.35 -34.88
C PRO A 184 -23.17 -6.55 -35.78
N GLU A 185 -24.11 -7.23 -36.44
CA GLU A 185 -25.14 -6.58 -37.25
C GLU A 185 -25.96 -5.59 -36.39
N GLY A 186 -26.15 -4.37 -36.89
CA GLY A 186 -26.76 -3.26 -36.15
C GLY A 186 -25.75 -2.36 -35.42
N TRP A 187 -24.48 -2.76 -35.33
CA TRP A 187 -23.43 -1.94 -34.75
C TRP A 187 -22.69 -1.15 -35.83
N THR A 188 -22.16 0.00 -35.45
CA THR A 188 -21.38 0.88 -36.32
C THR A 188 -20.04 1.22 -35.67
N THR A 189 -19.01 1.34 -36.49
CA THR A 189 -17.73 1.89 -36.08
C THR A 189 -17.73 3.38 -36.39
N ILE A 190 -17.48 4.20 -35.38
CA ILE A 190 -17.41 5.67 -35.48
C ILE A 190 -16.10 6.14 -34.87
N ALA A 191 -15.57 7.28 -35.30
CA ALA A 191 -14.39 7.83 -34.67
C ALA A 191 -14.79 8.41 -33.30
N ILE A 192 -13.94 8.26 -32.28
CA ILE A 192 -14.24 8.78 -30.95
C ILE A 192 -14.40 10.31 -30.96
N SER A 193 -13.70 10.99 -31.87
CA SER A 193 -13.85 12.43 -32.13
C SER A 193 -15.25 12.84 -32.60
N ASP A 194 -16.02 11.90 -33.15
CA ASP A 194 -17.37 12.19 -33.64
C ASP A 194 -18.40 12.21 -32.51
N VAL A 195 -18.03 11.66 -31.32
CA VAL A 195 -18.94 11.51 -30.17
C VAL A 195 -18.39 12.10 -28.87
N VAL A 196 -17.15 12.58 -28.85
CA VAL A 196 -16.50 13.16 -27.67
C VAL A 196 -15.84 14.49 -28.03
N ASP A 197 -16.09 15.52 -27.21
CA ASP A 197 -15.33 16.77 -27.23
C ASP A 197 -14.06 16.62 -26.37
N PHE A 198 -12.88 16.73 -26.99
CA PHE A 198 -11.60 16.59 -26.31
C PHE A 198 -11.08 17.94 -25.83
N LYS A 199 -10.95 18.08 -24.51
CA LYS A 199 -10.36 19.27 -23.87
C LYS A 199 -9.00 18.95 -23.27
N MET A 200 -7.94 19.44 -23.89
CA MET A 200 -6.58 19.34 -23.33
C MET A 200 -6.45 20.24 -22.09
N GLY A 201 -5.80 19.73 -21.06
CA GLY A 201 -5.46 20.52 -19.87
C GLY A 201 -4.42 21.61 -20.17
N GLN A 202 -4.41 22.64 -19.32
CA GLN A 202 -3.40 23.69 -19.35
C GLN A 202 -2.97 23.99 -17.91
N SER A 203 -1.67 24.10 -17.67
CA SER A 203 -1.14 24.46 -16.36
C SER A 203 -1.09 25.99 -16.21
N PRO A 204 -1.81 26.57 -15.22
CA PRO A 204 -1.59 27.96 -14.81
C PRO A 204 -0.22 28.10 -14.13
N LYS A 205 0.22 29.33 -13.88
CA LYS A 205 1.44 29.55 -13.09
C LYS A 205 1.23 29.07 -11.65
N SER A 206 2.29 28.54 -11.04
CA SER A 206 2.26 27.97 -9.68
C SER A 206 1.91 28.99 -8.60
N GLU A 207 2.11 30.29 -8.85
CA GLU A 207 1.74 31.38 -7.94
C GLU A 207 0.23 31.44 -7.62
N PHE A 208 -0.61 30.80 -8.46
CA PHE A 208 -2.06 30.74 -8.25
C PHE A 208 -2.52 29.49 -7.49
N TYR A 209 -1.60 28.58 -7.17
CA TYR A 209 -1.94 27.33 -6.48
C TYR A 209 -2.00 27.58 -4.97
N ASN A 210 -2.98 26.95 -4.32
CA ASN A 210 -3.16 27.07 -2.88
C ASN A 210 -3.78 25.80 -2.28
N GLU A 211 -3.60 25.63 -0.98
CA GLU A 211 -4.24 24.57 -0.18
C GLU A 211 -5.41 25.10 0.67
N GLU A 212 -5.69 26.41 0.57
CA GLU A 212 -6.72 27.11 1.34
C GLU A 212 -8.14 26.93 0.76
N GLY A 213 -8.28 26.23 -0.37
CA GLY A 213 -9.57 26.02 -1.02
C GLY A 213 -10.04 27.18 -1.89
N ILE A 214 -9.16 28.12 -2.24
CA ILE A 214 -9.52 29.30 -3.00
C ILE A 214 -9.58 28.98 -4.49
N GLY A 215 -10.76 29.16 -5.09
CA GLY A 215 -11.03 28.91 -6.49
C GLY A 215 -11.51 27.49 -6.75
N LEU A 216 -11.11 26.89 -7.88
CA LEU A 216 -11.53 25.54 -8.28
C LEU A 216 -10.48 24.49 -7.92
N PRO A 217 -10.87 23.23 -7.66
CA PRO A 217 -9.92 22.15 -7.51
C PRO A 217 -9.02 22.00 -8.72
N PHE A 218 -7.72 21.85 -8.47
CA PHE A 218 -6.70 21.72 -9.49
C PHE A 218 -6.08 20.32 -9.47
N HIS A 219 -6.10 19.66 -10.62
CA HIS A 219 -5.55 18.33 -10.82
C HIS A 219 -4.46 18.36 -11.89
N GLN A 220 -3.21 18.22 -11.47
CA GLN A 220 -2.07 18.09 -12.38
C GLN A 220 -1.65 16.62 -12.47
N GLY A 221 -1.89 16.01 -13.63
CA GLY A 221 -1.61 14.60 -13.86
C GLY A 221 -2.38 13.66 -12.93
N VAL A 222 -1.86 12.44 -12.77
CA VAL A 222 -2.51 11.35 -12.02
C VAL A 222 -2.30 11.39 -10.51
N GLY A 223 -1.44 12.28 -10.00
CA GLY A 223 -1.06 12.29 -8.57
C GLY A 223 -2.24 12.46 -7.61
N ASN A 224 -3.34 13.03 -8.09
CA ASN A 224 -4.57 13.26 -7.35
C ASN A 224 -5.72 12.33 -7.77
N TYR A 225 -5.49 11.34 -8.64
CA TYR A 225 -6.56 10.41 -9.04
C TYR A 225 -6.83 9.43 -7.91
N GLY A 226 -8.07 9.40 -7.43
CA GLY A 226 -8.55 8.33 -6.55
C GLY A 226 -9.01 7.12 -7.37
N LEU A 227 -9.63 6.14 -6.68
CA LEU A 227 -10.12 4.91 -7.32
C LEU A 227 -11.18 5.17 -8.41
N ARG A 228 -12.03 6.19 -8.19
CA ARG A 228 -13.12 6.55 -9.10
C ARG A 228 -13.17 8.05 -9.43
N PHE A 229 -12.89 8.89 -8.43
CA PHE A 229 -12.90 10.34 -8.56
C PHE A 229 -11.56 10.90 -8.09
N PRO A 230 -11.12 12.05 -8.61
CA PRO A 230 -9.94 12.70 -8.11
C PRO A 230 -10.15 13.24 -6.69
N VAL A 231 -9.08 13.30 -5.91
CA VAL A 231 -9.05 13.87 -4.56
C VAL A 231 -8.59 15.31 -4.65
N HIS A 232 -9.40 16.24 -4.15
CA HIS A 232 -9.08 17.67 -4.14
C HIS A 232 -8.09 17.97 -3.01
N LYS A 233 -6.84 18.22 -3.38
CA LYS A 233 -5.76 18.61 -2.45
C LYS A 233 -5.24 20.01 -2.71
N VAL A 234 -5.21 20.40 -3.97
CA VAL A 234 -4.71 21.68 -4.45
C VAL A 234 -5.85 22.39 -5.18
N PHE A 235 -5.91 23.70 -5.02
CA PHE A 235 -6.88 24.59 -5.66
C PHE A 235 -6.14 25.65 -6.47
N CYS A 236 -6.81 26.21 -7.47
CA CYS A 236 -6.29 27.28 -8.30
C CYS A 236 -7.25 28.48 -8.24
N SER A 237 -6.70 29.64 -7.86
CA SER A 237 -7.48 30.88 -7.69
C SER A 237 -7.90 31.53 -9.01
N VAL A 238 -7.33 31.10 -10.13
CA VAL A 238 -7.66 31.59 -11.47
C VAL A 238 -8.32 30.51 -12.31
N ASN A 239 -9.31 30.92 -13.11
CA ASN A 239 -9.98 30.03 -14.04
C ASN A 239 -9.10 29.84 -15.28
N GLY A 240 -8.69 28.59 -15.52
CA GLY A 240 -8.06 28.15 -16.76
C GLY A 240 -9.04 27.32 -17.60
N ARG A 241 -8.56 26.22 -18.17
CA ARG A 241 -9.44 25.20 -18.74
C ARG A 241 -10.07 24.38 -17.61
N THR A 242 -11.38 24.31 -17.61
CA THR A 242 -12.16 23.60 -16.59
C THR A 242 -12.80 22.35 -17.16
N ALA A 243 -13.00 21.37 -16.28
CA ALA A 243 -13.85 20.21 -16.50
C ALA A 243 -15.09 20.35 -15.63
N ASN A 244 -16.23 19.91 -16.12
CA ASN A 244 -17.51 19.95 -15.42
C ASN A 244 -17.81 18.60 -14.75
N GLU A 245 -18.80 18.60 -13.86
CA GLU A 245 -19.34 17.35 -13.34
C GLU A 245 -19.83 16.45 -14.48
N GLY A 246 -19.44 15.17 -14.45
CA GLY A 246 -19.75 14.20 -15.49
C GLY A 246 -18.69 14.10 -16.60
N ASP A 247 -17.77 15.06 -16.71
CA ASP A 247 -16.65 14.94 -17.64
C ASP A 247 -15.72 13.79 -17.22
N VAL A 248 -15.20 13.06 -18.21
CA VAL A 248 -14.25 11.97 -17.98
C VAL A 248 -12.84 12.51 -18.05
N LEU A 249 -12.08 12.35 -16.97
CA LEU A 249 -10.67 12.74 -16.90
C LEU A 249 -9.76 11.57 -17.31
N PHE A 250 -8.81 11.83 -18.20
CA PHE A 250 -7.81 10.86 -18.64
C PHE A 250 -6.41 11.48 -18.59
N SER A 251 -5.44 10.69 -18.14
CA SER A 251 -4.02 11.06 -18.25
C SER A 251 -3.54 10.80 -19.65
N VAL A 252 -2.77 11.75 -20.18
CA VAL A 252 -2.01 11.63 -21.42
C VAL A 252 -0.55 11.35 -21.09
#